data_AF-A0A935K752-F1
#
_entry.id   AF-A0A935K752-F1
#
_cell.length_a   1.000
_cell.length_b   1.000
_cell.length_c   1.000
_cell.angle_alpha   90.00
_cell.angle_beta   90.00
_cell.angle_gamma   90.00
#
_symmetry.space_group_name_H-M   'P 1'
#
loop_
_entity.id
_entity.type
_entity.pdbx_description
1 polymer ?
#
loop_
_entity_poly.entity_id
_entity_poly.type
_entity_poly.pdbx_seq_one_letter_code
_entity_poly.pdbx_strand_id
1 'polypeptide(L)'
;MTEPELMLESDVHAFGIEIVYKQLVEAGWDIQSADVYSERTEHPQIVATRDGEFAFFVVRTAMHPGRGRIEGEEVFQHLCRLARDHDASCYFASVGIANSEGKTEEEMAVPIKGVAYHVAFDGLVKMELPSTK
;
A
#
# COMPACT_ATOMS: atom_id res chain seq x y z
N MET A 1 31.93 -4.12 13.95
CA MET A 1 30.86 -3.71 13.02
C MET A 1 29.65 -4.54 13.37
N THR A 2 28.56 -3.91 13.80
CA THR A 2 27.30 -4.59 14.06
C THR A 2 26.68 -4.94 12.71
N GLU A 3 26.20 -6.17 12.53
CA GLU A 3 25.48 -6.55 11.30
C GLU A 3 24.23 -5.68 11.15
N PRO A 4 23.86 -5.29 9.91
CA PRO A 4 22.68 -4.47 9.67
C PRO A 4 21.42 -5.23 10.08
N GLU A 5 20.52 -4.57 10.79
CA GLU A 5 19.22 -5.14 11.14
C GLU A 5 18.29 -5.11 9.91
N LEU A 6 17.61 -6.21 9.63
CA LEU A 6 16.69 -6.32 8.50
C LEU A 6 15.24 -6.08 8.92
N MET A 7 14.47 -5.44 8.05
CA MET A 7 13.02 -5.35 8.14
C MET A 7 12.40 -6.72 7.86
N LEU A 8 11.38 -7.05 8.66
CA LEU A 8 10.48 -8.16 8.40
C LEU A 8 9.50 -7.81 7.27
N GLU A 9 8.79 -8.80 6.73
CA GLU A 9 7.73 -8.54 5.74
C GLU A 9 6.63 -7.60 6.28
N SER A 10 6.31 -7.70 7.57
CA SER A 10 5.38 -6.80 8.25
C SER A 10 5.92 -5.36 8.32
N ASP A 11 7.22 -5.19 8.54
CA ASP A 11 7.87 -3.86 8.57
C ASP A 11 7.82 -3.22 7.18
N VAL A 12 8.09 -4.00 6.12
CA VAL A 12 7.98 -3.56 4.72
C VAL A 12 6.54 -3.18 4.38
N HIS A 13 5.56 -3.96 4.83
CA HIS A 13 4.15 -3.66 4.62
C HIS A 13 3.74 -2.36 5.32
N ALA A 14 4.05 -2.23 6.60
CA ALA A 14 3.79 -1.05 7.42
C ALA A 14 4.39 0.20 6.79
N PHE A 15 5.65 0.13 6.36
CA PHE A 15 6.32 1.24 5.68
C PHE A 15 5.58 1.70 4.41
N GLY A 16 5.03 0.75 3.65
CA GLY A 16 4.17 1.07 2.51
C GLY A 16 2.87 1.80 2.88
N ILE A 17 2.21 1.37 3.95
CA ILE A 17 0.99 2.02 4.46
C ILE A 17 1.32 3.46 4.86
N GLU A 18 2.44 3.69 5.54
CA GLU A 18 2.88 5.05 5.90
C GLU A 18 3.15 5.94 4.67
N ILE A 19 3.77 5.38 3.62
CA ILE A 19 4.00 6.09 2.36
C ILE A 19 2.66 6.52 1.77
N VAL A 20 1.71 5.59 1.64
CA VAL A 20 0.40 5.88 1.05
C VAL A 20 -0.37 6.87 1.91
N TYR A 21 -0.34 6.73 3.24
CA TYR A 21 -0.95 7.68 4.17
C TYR A 21 -0.45 9.11 3.91
N LYS A 22 0.87 9.31 3.81
CA LYS A 22 1.46 10.63 3.54
C LYS A 22 1.02 11.18 2.18
N GLN A 23 1.02 10.34 1.15
CA GLN A 23 0.56 10.71 -0.20
C GLN A 23 -0.93 11.10 -0.22
N LEU A 24 -1.78 10.42 0.55
CA LEU A 24 -3.20 10.74 0.67
C LEU A 24 -3.42 12.10 1.35
N VAL A 25 -2.71 12.36 2.44
CA VAL A 25 -2.76 13.66 3.14
C VAL A 25 -2.30 14.79 2.21
N GLU A 26 -1.18 14.61 1.51
CA GLU A 26 -0.68 15.59 0.52
C GLU A 26 -1.67 15.83 -0.63
N ALA A 27 -2.42 14.79 -1.03
CA ALA A 27 -3.47 14.85 -2.04
C ALA A 27 -4.82 15.38 -1.51
N GLY A 28 -4.89 15.83 -0.26
CA GLY A 28 -6.06 16.47 0.35
C GLY A 28 -7.14 15.52 0.84
N TRP A 29 -6.83 14.24 1.08
CA TRP A 29 -7.75 13.31 1.73
C TRP A 29 -7.78 13.54 3.24
N ASP A 30 -8.97 13.52 3.83
CA ASP A 30 -9.19 13.55 5.27
C ASP A 30 -9.24 12.11 5.82
N ILE A 31 -8.16 11.68 6.47
CA ILE A 31 -8.00 10.30 6.95
C ILE A 31 -8.91 10.05 8.16
N GLN A 32 -9.85 9.13 8.02
CA GLN A 32 -10.78 8.72 9.08
C GLN A 32 -10.19 7.63 9.97
N SER A 33 -9.47 6.69 9.34
CA SER A 33 -8.70 5.66 10.04
C SER A 33 -7.51 5.21 9.19
N ALA A 34 -6.43 4.82 9.85
CA ALA A 34 -5.29 4.17 9.24
C ALA A 34 -4.67 3.21 10.25
N ASP A 35 -4.58 1.94 9.90
CA ASP A 35 -3.87 0.95 10.69
C ASP A 35 -2.56 0.57 9.98
N VAL A 36 -1.45 1.09 10.48
CA VAL A 36 -0.11 0.86 9.92
C VAL A 36 0.38 -0.56 10.20
N TYR A 37 -0.15 -1.22 11.24
CA TYR A 37 0.26 -2.55 11.65
C TYR A 37 -0.72 -3.65 11.24
N SER A 38 -1.77 -3.28 10.49
CA SER A 38 -2.74 -4.24 9.96
C SER A 38 -2.05 -5.36 9.21
N GLU A 39 -2.59 -6.57 9.30
CA GLU A 39 -2.12 -7.64 8.46
C GLU A 39 -2.43 -7.34 6.98
N ARG A 40 -1.61 -7.90 6.08
CA ARG A 40 -1.80 -7.73 4.63
C ARG A 40 -3.19 -8.16 4.17
N THR A 41 -3.81 -9.11 4.85
CA THR A 41 -5.15 -9.66 4.56
C THR A 41 -6.28 -8.92 5.25
N GLU A 42 -6.01 -7.98 6.14
CA GLU A 42 -7.03 -7.16 6.80
C GLU A 42 -7.29 -5.92 5.95
N HIS A 43 -8.55 -5.73 5.54
CA HIS A 43 -8.95 -4.64 4.65
C HIS A 43 -10.14 -3.87 5.24
N PRO A 44 -10.21 -2.56 4.99
CA PRO A 44 -9.18 -1.71 4.38
C PRO A 44 -8.07 -1.31 5.36
N GLN A 45 -6.87 -1.01 4.86
CA GLN A 45 -5.76 -0.47 5.68
C GLN A 45 -5.98 1.00 6.07
N ILE A 46 -6.52 1.79 5.13
CA ILE A 46 -6.80 3.21 5.34
C ILE A 46 -8.22 3.50 4.86
N VAL A 47 -8.93 4.33 5.61
CA VAL A 47 -10.22 4.91 5.24
C VAL A 47 -10.08 6.41 5.24
N ALA A 48 -10.52 7.08 4.17
CA ALA A 48 -10.47 8.53 4.09
C ALA A 48 -11.69 9.10 3.36
N THR A 49 -11.92 10.40 3.52
CA THR A 49 -12.91 11.15 2.76
C THR A 49 -12.28 12.27 1.96
N ARG A 50 -12.86 12.61 0.82
CA ARG A 50 -12.49 13.81 0.06
C ARG A 50 -13.65 14.23 -0.82
N ASP A 51 -14.02 15.52 -0.78
CA ASP A 51 -15.08 16.09 -1.62
C ASP A 51 -16.41 15.31 -1.60
N GLY A 52 -16.77 14.74 -0.44
CA GLY A 52 -17.98 13.92 -0.25
C GLY A 52 -17.84 12.46 -0.67
N GLU A 53 -16.70 12.05 -1.22
CA GLU A 53 -16.36 10.65 -1.48
C GLU A 53 -15.83 9.99 -0.21
N PHE A 54 -16.36 8.83 0.14
CA PHE A 54 -15.83 7.94 1.18
C PHE A 54 -15.06 6.81 0.50
N ALA A 55 -13.81 6.58 0.91
CA ALA A 55 -12.90 5.69 0.19
C ALA A 55 -12.11 4.76 1.12
N PHE A 56 -11.95 3.53 0.63
CA PHE A 56 -11.11 2.48 1.18
C PHE A 56 -9.82 2.38 0.37
N PHE A 57 -8.68 2.31 1.04
CA PHE A 57 -7.38 2.14 0.40
C PHE A 57 -6.75 0.83 0.85
N VAL A 58 -6.40 0.01 -0.14
CA VAL A 58 -5.73 -1.28 0.02
C VAL A 58 -4.30 -1.14 -0.46
N VAL A 59 -3.35 -1.38 0.44
CA VAL A 59 -1.93 -1.17 0.16
C VAL A 59 -1.22 -2.50 0.03
N ARG A 60 -0.34 -2.62 -0.97
CA ARG A 60 0.60 -3.73 -1.10
C ARG A 60 1.98 -3.18 -1.38
N THR A 61 2.98 -3.77 -0.72
CA THR A 61 4.37 -3.32 -0.80
C THR A 61 5.27 -4.50 -1.08
N ALA A 62 6.29 -4.28 -1.92
CA ALA A 62 7.34 -5.25 -2.15
C ALA A 62 8.70 -4.55 -2.29
N MET A 63 9.75 -5.30 -1.98
CA MET A 63 11.13 -4.90 -2.26
C MET A 63 11.42 -4.96 -3.76
N HIS A 64 12.33 -4.11 -4.22
CA HIS A 64 12.93 -4.17 -5.55
C HIS A 64 13.41 -5.59 -5.91
N PRO A 65 13.24 -6.05 -7.17
CA PRO A 65 12.58 -5.37 -8.30
C PRO A 65 11.06 -5.53 -8.32
N GLY A 66 10.48 -6.06 -7.24
CA GLY A 66 9.05 -6.28 -7.09
C GLY A 66 8.26 -4.99 -6.88
N ARG A 67 6.95 -5.13 -6.99
CA ARG A 67 5.93 -4.15 -6.59
C ARG A 67 4.79 -4.88 -5.93
N GLY A 68 4.05 -4.19 -5.06
CA GLY A 68 2.85 -4.74 -4.43
C GLY A 68 1.84 -5.25 -5.47
N ARG A 69 1.32 -6.46 -5.28
CA ARG A 69 0.30 -7.06 -6.16
C ARG A 69 -0.86 -7.57 -5.34
N ILE A 70 -2.06 -7.43 -5.89
CA ILE A 70 -3.25 -8.07 -5.35
C ILE A 70 -3.15 -9.59 -5.53
N GLU A 71 -3.69 -10.34 -4.57
CA GLU A 71 -3.52 -11.79 -4.46
C GLU A 71 -4.31 -12.60 -5.50
N GLY A 72 -5.28 -11.97 -6.17
CA GLY A 72 -6.06 -12.58 -7.25
C GLY A 72 -7.45 -11.97 -7.42
N GLU A 73 -8.20 -12.53 -8.36
CA GLU A 73 -9.55 -12.07 -8.72
C GLU A 73 -10.54 -12.17 -7.54
N GLU A 74 -10.45 -13.22 -6.71
CA GLU A 74 -11.37 -13.39 -5.57
C GLU A 74 -11.23 -12.27 -4.54
N VAL A 75 -9.99 -11.90 -4.20
CA VAL A 75 -9.71 -10.79 -3.28
C VAL A 75 -10.14 -9.46 -3.89
N PHE A 76 -9.88 -9.24 -5.18
CA PHE A 76 -10.36 -8.06 -5.91
C PHE A 76 -11.88 -7.93 -5.85
N GLN A 77 -12.61 -9.01 -6.14
CA GLN A 77 -14.08 -9.00 -6.09
C GLN A 77 -14.60 -8.77 -4.68
N HIS A 78 -13.98 -9.38 -3.67
CA HIS A 78 -14.35 -9.17 -2.27
C HIS A 78 -14.21 -7.69 -1.87
N LEU A 79 -13.08 -7.06 -2.18
CA LEU A 79 -12.82 -5.65 -1.89
C LEU A 79 -13.82 -4.73 -2.59
N CYS A 80 -14.14 -4.99 -3.87
CA CYS A 80 -15.13 -4.21 -4.61
C CYS A 80 -16.53 -4.35 -4.01
N ARG A 81 -16.92 -5.54 -3.55
CA ARG A 81 -18.22 -5.76 -2.88
C ARG A 81 -18.26 -5.05 -1.53
N LEU A 82 -17.21 -5.20 -0.72
CA LEU A 82 -17.08 -4.54 0.58
C LEU A 82 -17.23 -3.01 0.43
N ALA A 83 -16.55 -2.40 -0.54
CA ALA A 83 -16.68 -0.97 -0.77
C ALA A 83 -18.10 -0.59 -1.21
N ARG A 84 -18.70 -1.35 -2.14
CA ARG A 84 -20.09 -1.11 -2.58
C ARG A 84 -21.11 -1.21 -1.45
N ASP A 85 -20.99 -2.21 -0.58
CA ASP A 85 -21.91 -2.42 0.55
C ASP A 85 -21.84 -1.27 1.58
N HIS A 86 -20.73 -0.53 1.58
CA HIS A 86 -20.49 0.64 2.42
C HIS A 86 -20.66 1.99 1.69
N ASP A 87 -21.16 2.00 0.46
CA ASP A 87 -21.24 3.19 -0.42
C ASP A 87 -19.89 3.93 -0.54
N ALA A 88 -18.81 3.15 -0.57
CA ALA A 88 -17.44 3.61 -0.63
C ALA A 88 -16.81 3.31 -2.00
N SER A 89 -15.83 4.11 -2.40
CA SER A 89 -14.87 3.76 -3.45
C SER A 89 -13.77 2.85 -2.88
N CYS A 90 -13.25 1.93 -3.68
CA CYS A 90 -12.07 1.14 -3.32
C CYS A 90 -10.88 1.50 -4.21
N TYR A 91 -9.74 1.80 -3.60
CA TYR A 91 -8.50 2.12 -4.29
C TYR A 91 -7.40 1.15 -3.89
N PHE A 92 -6.62 0.73 -4.88
CA PHE A 92 -5.42 -0.09 -4.70
C PHE A 92 -4.17 0.76 -4.87
N ALA A 93 -3.25 0.63 -3.92
CA ALA A 93 -1.93 1.25 -3.95
C ALA A 93 -0.85 0.17 -4.07
N SER A 94 -0.17 0.14 -5.21
CA SER A 94 1.01 -0.71 -5.43
C SER A 94 2.27 0.08 -5.11
N VAL A 95 3.00 -0.35 -4.09
CA VAL A 95 4.24 0.29 -3.65
C VAL A 95 5.41 -0.67 -3.91
N GLY A 96 6.45 -0.16 -4.57
CA GLY A 96 7.77 -0.77 -4.61
C GLY A 96 8.74 0.07 -3.78
N ILE A 97 9.61 -0.56 -3.01
CA ILE A 97 10.67 0.13 -2.28
C ILE A 97 12.03 -0.48 -2.62
N ALA A 98 13.05 0.37 -2.77
CA ALA A 98 14.42 -0.05 -3.04
C ALA A 98 15.36 0.60 -2.02
N ASN A 99 16.27 -0.18 -1.45
CA ASN A 99 17.26 0.33 -0.50
C ASN A 99 18.16 1.36 -1.20
N SER A 100 18.19 2.59 -0.69
CA SER A 100 18.95 3.69 -1.31
C SER A 100 20.47 3.58 -1.15
N GLU A 101 20.95 2.75 -0.22
CA GLU A 101 22.38 2.51 -0.05
C GLU A 101 22.93 1.46 -1.03
N GLY A 102 22.05 0.67 -1.65
CA GLY A 102 22.41 -0.37 -2.60
C GLY A 102 22.93 0.21 -3.92
N LYS A 103 24.05 -0.33 -4.40
CA LYS A 103 24.68 0.05 -5.67
C LYS A 103 24.43 -0.98 -6.77
N THR A 104 24.00 -2.19 -6.40
CA THR A 104 23.58 -3.25 -7.33
C THR A 104 22.11 -3.60 -7.14
N GLU A 105 21.53 -4.30 -8.11
CA GLU A 105 20.15 -4.79 -8.06
C GLU A 105 19.90 -5.67 -6.82
N GLU A 106 20.87 -6.51 -6.47
CA GLU A 106 20.81 -7.38 -5.31
C GLU A 106 20.85 -6.59 -4.01
N GLU A 107 21.70 -5.56 -3.92
CA GLU A 107 21.80 -4.71 -2.73
C GLU A 107 20.54 -3.84 -2.54
N MET A 108 19.96 -3.32 -3.63
CA MET A 108 18.72 -2.56 -3.62
C MET A 108 17.51 -3.39 -3.13
N ALA A 109 17.57 -4.71 -3.29
CA ALA A 109 16.55 -5.65 -2.81
C ALA A 109 16.64 -5.93 -1.30
N VAL A 110 17.71 -5.51 -0.61
CA VAL A 110 17.91 -5.84 0.82
C VAL A 110 17.18 -4.85 1.72
N PRO A 111 16.24 -5.31 2.58
CA PRO A 111 15.42 -4.43 3.39
C PRO A 111 16.10 -4.09 4.73
N ILE A 112 17.09 -3.19 4.74
CA ILE A 112 17.80 -2.73 5.94
C ILE A 112 16.99 -1.69 6.75
N LYS A 113 16.97 -1.83 8.08
CA LYS A 113 16.34 -0.83 8.97
C LYS A 113 17.19 0.42 9.12
N GLY A 114 16.53 1.57 9.25
CA GLY A 114 17.17 2.85 9.57
C GLY A 114 17.83 3.58 8.40
N VAL A 115 17.72 3.04 7.18
CA VAL A 115 18.22 3.68 5.96
C VAL A 115 17.07 4.27 5.15
N ALA A 116 17.40 5.16 4.21
CA ALA A 116 16.42 5.71 3.30
C ALA A 116 16.07 4.71 2.17
N TYR A 117 14.88 4.87 1.61
CA TYR A 117 14.37 4.06 0.51
C TYR A 117 13.96 4.92 -0.67
N HIS A 118 14.27 4.46 -1.87
CA HIS A 118 13.60 4.94 -3.08
C HIS A 118 12.23 4.29 -3.17
N VAL A 119 11.21 5.11 -3.43
CA VAL A 119 9.82 4.67 -3.51
C VAL A 119 9.36 4.72 -4.95
N ALA A 120 8.87 3.59 -5.45
CA ALA A 120 8.15 3.48 -6.71
C ALA A 120 6.65 3.32 -6.41
N PHE A 121 5.90 4.41 -6.56
CA PHE A 121 4.45 4.44 -6.38
C PHE A 121 3.81 5.01 -7.65
N ASP A 122 3.08 4.18 -8.39
CA ASP A 122 2.45 4.58 -9.67
C ASP A 122 1.09 5.29 -9.47
N GLY A 123 0.73 5.60 -8.23
CA GLY A 123 -0.55 6.20 -7.87
C GLY A 123 -1.61 5.18 -7.46
N LEU A 124 -2.85 5.66 -7.39
CA LEU A 124 -4.01 4.90 -6.92
C LEU A 124 -4.80 4.35 -8.09
N VAL A 125 -5.08 3.05 -8.08
CA VAL A 125 -5.95 2.40 -9.05
C VAL A 125 -7.33 2.22 -8.43
N LYS A 126 -8.36 2.83 -9.00
CA LYS A 126 -9.73 2.59 -8.56
C LYS A 126 -10.15 1.17 -8.97
N MET A 127 -10.64 0.41 -8.00
CA MET A 127 -11.12 -0.96 -8.19
C MET A 127 -12.65 -0.94 -8.30
N GLU A 128 -13.17 -1.39 -9.43
CA GLU A 128 -14.61 -1.48 -9.67
C GLU A 128 -14.93 -2.76 -10.45
N LEU A 129 -16.03 -3.41 -10.08
CA LEU A 129 -16.56 -4.51 -10.89
C LEU A 129 -17.27 -3.94 -12.11
N PRO A 130 -17.16 -4.59 -13.29
CA PRO A 130 -17.88 -4.16 -14.47
C PRO A 130 -19.38 -4.12 -14.17
N SER A 131 -20.03 -3.01 -14.53
CA SER A 131 -21.48 -2.89 -14.42
C SER A 131 -22.12 -3.96 -15.32
N THR A 132 -22.70 -4.99 -14.71
CA THR A 132 -23.60 -5.91 -15.42
C THR A 132 -24.78 -5.08 -15.92
N LYS A 133 -24.78 -4.80 -17.23
CA LYS A 133 -25.97 -4.33 -17.96
C LYS A 133 -27.01 -5.42 -18.06
#